data_AF-A0A966PWY0-F1
#
_entry.id   AF-A0A966PWY0-F1
#
_cell.length_a   1.000
_cell.length_b   1.000
_cell.length_c   1.000
_cell.angle_alpha   90.00
_cell.angle_beta   90.00
_cell.angle_gamma   90.00
#
_symmetry.space_group_name_H-M   'P 1'
#
loop_
_entity.id
_entity.type
_entity.pdbx_description
1 polymer ?
#
loop_
_entity_poly.entity_id
_entity_poly.type
_entity_poly.pdbx_seq_one_letter_code
_entity_poly.pdbx_strand_id
1 'polypeptide(L)'
;MKLRKGCSALFQSQKGNAFSANTMCQLFLNIYAACGIEGASSHSGRRSLLTSLATKGVGVRILAEIAGHSSIVVTQRYLDANDEQIRAAVELY
;
A
#
# COMPACT_ATOMS: atom_id res chain seq x y z
N MET A 1 -1.27 17.33 -12.00
CA MET A 1 0.20 17.19 -11.95
C MET A 1 0.73 17.15 -13.38
N LYS A 2 1.18 18.29 -13.92
CA LYS A 2 1.76 18.37 -15.27
C LYS A 2 3.17 17.77 -15.21
N LEU A 3 3.39 16.66 -15.91
CA LEU A 3 4.73 16.07 -16.10
C LEU A 3 5.63 17.13 -16.76
N ARG A 4 6.80 17.39 -16.19
CA ARG A 4 7.78 18.32 -16.75
C ARG A 4 8.21 17.78 -18.12
N LYS A 5 7.98 18.57 -19.18
CA LYS A 5 8.38 18.26 -20.55
C LYS A 5 9.89 18.02 -20.58
N GLY A 6 10.30 16.78 -20.89
CA GLY A 6 11.71 16.38 -21.04
C GLY A 6 12.19 15.25 -20.12
N CYS A 7 11.40 14.83 -19.11
CA CYS A 7 11.79 13.72 -18.24
C CYS A 7 11.04 12.43 -18.63
N SER A 8 11.77 11.39 -19.02
CA SER A 8 11.22 10.05 -19.21
C SER A 8 10.57 9.54 -17.92
N ALA A 9 9.45 8.83 -18.03
CA ALA A 9 8.81 8.22 -16.85
C ALA A 9 9.78 7.26 -16.15
N LEU A 10 9.79 7.26 -14.81
CA LEU A 10 10.64 6.36 -14.00
C LEU A 10 10.36 4.89 -14.36
N PHE A 11 9.08 4.55 -14.52
CA PHE A 11 8.65 3.25 -15.04
C PHE A 11 8.01 3.44 -16.41
N GLN A 12 8.63 2.82 -17.41
CA GLN A 12 8.13 2.84 -18.79
C GLN A 12 7.39 1.54 -19.09
N SER A 13 6.27 1.68 -19.79
CA SER A 13 5.59 0.53 -20.40
C SER A 13 6.44 -0.03 -21.55
N GLN A 14 6.10 -1.23 -22.03
CA GLN A 14 6.75 -1.84 -23.20
C GLN A 14 6.72 -0.95 -24.45
N LYS A 15 5.81 0.03 -24.52
CA LYS A 15 5.68 0.99 -25.62
C LYS A 15 6.53 2.27 -25.44
N GLY A 16 7.42 2.32 -24.45
CA GLY A 16 8.30 3.46 -24.17
C GLY A 16 7.62 4.68 -23.53
N ASN A 17 6.31 4.60 -23.26
CA ASN A 17 5.53 5.65 -22.61
C ASN A 17 5.25 5.32 -21.14
N ALA A 18 4.83 6.31 -20.36
CA ALA A 18 4.40 6.12 -18.97
C ALA A 18 3.24 5.10 -18.87
N PHE A 19 3.18 4.36 -17.75
CA PHE A 19 2.05 3.49 -17.46
C PHE A 19 0.76 4.29 -17.25
N SER A 20 -0.35 3.79 -17.80
CA SER A 20 -1.68 4.20 -17.35
C SER A 20 -2.03 3.48 -16.03
N ALA A 21 -2.93 4.06 -15.24
CA ALA A 21 -3.40 3.45 -13.99
C ALA A 21 -3.99 2.04 -14.24
N ASN A 22 -4.79 1.88 -15.29
CA ASN A 22 -5.39 0.59 -15.62
C ASN A 22 -4.34 -0.45 -16.01
N THR A 23 -3.38 -0.07 -16.86
CA THR A 23 -2.31 -0.99 -17.28
C THR A 23 -1.45 -1.43 -16.10
N MET A 24 -1.20 -0.53 -15.14
CA MET A 24 -0.49 -0.88 -13.91
C MET A 24 -1.30 -1.86 -13.05
N CYS A 25 -2.61 -1.64 -12.87
CA CYS A 25 -3.47 -2.59 -12.16
C CYS A 25 -3.48 -3.98 -12.80
N GLN A 26 -3.57 -4.06 -14.13
CA GLN A 26 -3.51 -5.32 -14.87
C GLN A 26 -2.15 -6.02 -14.71
N LEU A 27 -1.05 -5.25 -14.70
CA LEU A 27 0.27 -5.79 -14.43
C LEU A 27 0.34 -6.45 -13.05
N PHE A 28 -0.16 -5.78 -12.00
CA PHE A 28 -0.20 -6.37 -10.65
C PHE A 28 -1.08 -7.63 -10.59
N LEU A 29 -2.25 -7.62 -11.23
CA LEU A 29 -3.12 -8.80 -11.31
C LEU A 29 -2.37 -10.00 -11.94
N ASN A 30 -1.67 -9.77 -13.05
CA ASN A 30 -0.90 -10.82 -13.73
C ASN A 30 0.26 -11.32 -12.87
N ILE A 31 0.96 -10.43 -12.15
CA ILE A 31 2.03 -10.81 -11.23
C ILE A 31 1.48 -11.69 -10.10
N TYR A 32 0.37 -11.29 -9.47
CA TYR A 32 -0.24 -12.08 -8.41
C TYR A 32 -0.71 -13.45 -8.90
N ALA A 33 -1.34 -13.50 -10.09
CA ALA A 33 -1.76 -14.76 -10.71
C ALA A 33 -0.58 -15.69 -11.02
N ALA A 34 0.53 -15.14 -11.56
CA ALA A 34 1.75 -15.90 -11.83
C ALA A 34 2.40 -16.45 -10.55
N CYS A 35 2.23 -15.77 -9.42
CA CYS A 35 2.66 -16.25 -8.10
C CYS A 35 1.66 -17.19 -7.42
N GLY A 36 0.52 -17.50 -8.05
CA GLY A 36 -0.52 -18.37 -7.46
C GLY A 36 -1.31 -17.70 -6.33
N ILE A 37 -1.32 -16.37 -6.25
CA ILE A 37 -2.07 -15.62 -5.23
C ILE A 37 -3.45 -15.28 -5.80
N GLU A 38 -4.47 -16.02 -5.36
CA GLU A 38 -5.86 -15.82 -5.79
C GLU A 38 -6.51 -14.60 -5.13
N GLY A 39 -7.34 -13.87 -5.89
CA GLY A 39 -8.11 -12.73 -5.38
C GLY A 39 -7.30 -11.47 -5.04
N ALA A 40 -5.99 -11.46 -5.27
CA ALA A 40 -5.15 -10.28 -5.02
C ALA A 40 -5.21 -9.29 -6.18
N SER A 41 -5.09 -8.00 -5.84
CA SER A 41 -5.07 -6.86 -6.76
C SER A 41 -3.98 -5.87 -6.37
N SER A 42 -3.77 -4.82 -7.18
CA SER A 42 -2.86 -3.73 -6.84
C SER A 42 -3.14 -3.10 -5.46
N HIS A 43 -4.42 -3.07 -5.02
CA HIS A 43 -4.77 -2.60 -3.69
C HIS A 43 -4.35 -3.60 -2.60
N SER A 44 -4.37 -4.91 -2.85
CA SER A 44 -4.03 -5.93 -1.86
C SER A 44 -2.62 -5.72 -1.30
N GLY A 45 -1.62 -5.46 -2.16
CA GLY A 45 -0.26 -5.15 -1.72
C GLY A 45 -0.18 -3.90 -0.83
N ARG A 46 -0.91 -2.83 -1.18
CA ARG A 46 -1.00 -1.63 -0.33
C ARG A 46 -1.64 -1.92 1.02
N ARG A 47 -2.69 -2.74 1.07
CA ARG A 47 -3.32 -3.15 2.35
C ARG A 47 -2.32 -3.92 3.20
N SER A 48 -1.68 -4.93 2.63
CA SER A 48 -0.73 -5.79 3.34
C SER A 48 0.43 -4.96 3.92
N LEU A 49 0.96 -3.99 3.18
CA LEU A 49 1.99 -3.08 3.69
C LEU A 49 1.52 -2.30 4.91
N LEU A 50 0.37 -1.64 4.81
CA LEU A 50 -0.14 -0.79 5.89
C LEU A 50 -0.55 -1.60 7.13
N THR A 51 -1.22 -2.73 6.93
CA THR A 51 -1.56 -3.66 8.02
C THR A 51 -0.30 -4.21 8.69
N SER A 52 0.72 -4.61 7.93
CA SER A 52 1.97 -5.12 8.51
C SER A 52 2.69 -4.07 9.36
N LEU A 53 2.72 -2.81 8.89
CA LEU A 53 3.31 -1.70 9.66
C LEU A 53 2.48 -1.37 10.90
N ALA A 54 1.15 -1.45 10.81
CA ALA A 54 0.26 -1.29 11.96
C ALA A 54 0.48 -2.39 13.02
N THR A 55 0.61 -3.66 12.60
CA THR A 55 0.91 -4.78 13.51
C THR A 55 2.27 -4.61 14.20
N LYS A 56 3.24 -3.94 13.56
CA LYS A 56 4.53 -3.60 14.16
C LYS A 56 4.48 -2.40 15.13
N GLY A 57 3.30 -1.82 15.36
CA GLY A 57 3.14 -0.70 16.28
C GLY A 57 3.58 0.66 15.71
N VAL A 58 3.68 0.79 14.38
CA VAL A 58 3.99 2.09 13.76
C VAL A 58 2.83 3.07 14.02
N GLY A 59 3.17 4.27 14.48
CA GLY A 59 2.17 5.29 14.79
C GLY A 59 1.28 5.66 13.61
N VAL A 60 -0.02 5.83 13.88
CA VAL A 60 -1.06 6.07 12.85
C VAL A 60 -0.77 7.28 11.95
N ARG A 61 -0.11 8.33 12.47
CA ARG A 61 0.23 9.52 11.69
C ARG A 61 1.25 9.19 10.60
N ILE A 62 2.25 8.37 10.93
CA ILE A 62 3.29 7.91 10.00
C ILE A 62 2.65 7.01 8.94
N LEU A 63 1.74 6.10 9.34
CA LEU A 63 1.00 5.26 8.40
C LEU A 63 0.17 6.08 7.40
N ALA A 64 -0.46 7.16 7.87
CA ALA A 64 -1.24 8.05 7.01
C ALA A 64 -0.36 8.78 6.00
N GLU A 65 0.85 9.19 6.40
CA GLU A 65 1.83 9.84 5.52
C GLU A 65 2.37 8.87 4.47
N ILE A 66 2.72 7.64 4.86
CA ILE A 66 3.14 6.57 3.93
C ILE A 66 2.02 6.25 2.92
N ALA A 67 0.78 6.21 3.38
CA ALA A 67 -0.37 5.97 2.53
C ALA A 67 -0.73 7.20 1.65
N GLY A 68 -0.30 8.40 2.02
CA GLY A 68 -0.79 9.64 1.42
C GLY A 68 -2.28 9.86 1.65
N HIS A 69 -2.81 9.44 2.81
CA HIS A 69 -4.20 9.71 3.19
C HIS A 69 -4.32 11.11 3.78
N SER A 70 -5.24 11.92 3.24
CA SER A 70 -5.57 13.24 3.79
C SER A 70 -6.33 13.18 5.12
N SER A 71 -6.94 12.04 5.45
CA SER A 71 -7.68 11.82 6.69
C SER A 71 -7.18 10.57 7.40
N ILE A 72 -6.91 10.70 8.70
CA ILE A 72 -6.49 9.61 9.58
C ILE A 72 -7.56 8.51 9.66
N VAL A 73 -8.84 8.87 9.51
CA VAL A 73 -9.96 7.91 9.53
C VAL A 73 -9.81 6.85 8.43
N VAL A 74 -9.25 7.22 7.28
CA VAL A 74 -8.99 6.28 6.18
C VAL A 74 -7.91 5.26 6.59
N THR A 75 -6.92 5.69 7.38
CA THR A 75 -5.81 4.88 7.90
C THR A 75 -6.23 4.00 9.08
N GLN A 76 -7.23 4.41 9.86
CA GLN A 76 -7.75 3.62 10.99
C GLN A 76 -8.25 2.23 10.59
N ARG A 77 -8.70 2.04 9.34
CA ARG A 77 -9.09 0.73 8.79
C ARG A 77 -7.96 -0.31 8.73
N TYR A 78 -6.72 0.08 9.00
CA TYR A 78 -5.57 -0.82 9.06
C TYR A 78 -5.08 -1.08 10.49
N LEU A 79 -5.71 -0.46 11.49
CA LEU A 79 -5.33 -0.50 12.90
C LEU A 79 -6.21 -1.45 13.73
N ASP A 80 -6.82 -2.46 13.13
CA ASP A 80 -7.65 -3.41 13.88
C ASP A 80 -6.87 -3.90 15.11
N ALA A 81 -7.48 -3.75 16.28
CA ALA A 81 -6.82 -4.04 17.54
C ALA A 81 -6.51 -5.54 17.59
N ASN A 82 -5.23 -5.90 17.53
CA ASN A 82 -4.80 -7.26 17.77
C ASN A 82 -4.71 -7.46 19.30
N ASP A 83 -5.40 -8.47 19.83
CA ASP A 83 -5.38 -8.81 21.26
C ASP A 83 -3.94 -8.99 21.77
N GLU A 84 -3.02 -9.45 20.92
CA GLU A 84 -1.59 -9.54 21.24
C GLU A 84 -0.94 -8.17 21.46
N GLN A 85 -1.31 -7.17 20.66
CA GLN A 85 -0.80 -5.80 20.83
C GLN A 85 -1.36 -5.15 22.09
N ILE A 86 -2.63 -5.41 22.42
CA ILE A 86 -3.22 -4.97 23.68
C ILE A 86 -2.48 -5.61 24.86
N ARG A 87 -2.26 -6.92 24.81
CA ARG A 87 -1.56 -7.65 25.87
C ARG A 87 -0.13 -7.14 26.06
N ALA A 88 0.62 -6.99 24.97
CA ALA A 88 1.98 -6.44 25.01
C ALA A 88 2.01 -5.01 25.56
N ALA A 89 1.02 -4.17 25.21
CA ALA A 89 0.94 -2.81 25.74
C ALA A 89 0.64 -2.77 27.24
N VAL A 90 -0.16 -3.72 27.76
CA VAL A 90 -0.45 -3.85 29.19
C VAL A 90 0.74 -4.42 29.96
N GLU A 91 1.46 -5.41 29.41
CA GLU A 91 2.65 -6.00 30.05
C GLU A 91 3.86 -5.04 30.14
N LEU A 92 3.84 -3.94 29.39
CA LEU A 92 4.84 -2.86 29.46
C LEU A 92 4.60 -1.88 30.63
N TYR A 93 3.46 -2.01 31.34
CA TYR A 93 3.07 -1.17 32.47
C TYR A 93 3.42 -1.83 33.81
#